data_AF-A0A3N9NYC7-F1
#
_entry.id   AF-A0A3N9NYC7-F1
#
_cell.length_a   1.000
_cell.length_b   1.000
_cell.length_c   1.000
_cell.angle_alpha   90.00
_cell.angle_beta   90.00
_cell.angle_gamma   90.00
#
_symmetry.space_group_name_H-M   'P 1'
#
loop_
_entity.id
_entity.type
_entity.pdbx_description
1 polymer ?
#
loop_
_entity_poly.entity_id
_entity_poly.type
_entity_poly.pdbx_seq_one_letter_code
_entity_poly.pdbx_strand_id
1 'polypeptide(L)'
;MKSFLCKLLPLALLLSLIALTGCKKVTIKTVIRSNGSLQRTISVDGDSLGVDETVYPFPQDGSWDMMSHKDSSGYTYIIRKDFRNAAELNEEFDLGQDTIGLSVRVRLDKKFRWFYSFYRYEECFVKFFPFTGANLADYVTEEEIKIYNSGEDSIGIDERIEEYAAHALIGDFYNAFVRAVEKYPLGFDANQLEQKKRELFAVVMEWDFIGEDDDFALFFLKACDQVYRPAQSFAFLVPHLDELNRKYREYIAFSSAIIGEGYHVIVQLPGRVLDTNANNSVKDHEVVWEFEAENIHFHDYVLWVESRRLNVVPTLSTGLVVLAGLLVMWFSARRAHRQKLQERGIAWQDRRRWVLKWWMSVTLIVIGLALAIWFISLYIVFASNPVFLFLDYLHASPRDKTFFIAMIVTGGLLACLGAYHLALYIRRKKKGLHQKSQPIS
;
A
#
# COMPACT_ATOMS: atom_id res chain seq x y z
N MET A 1 -8.16 -53.01 -18.59
CA MET A 1 -8.75 -51.65 -18.60
C MET A 1 -9.74 -51.38 -17.46
N LYS A 2 -10.66 -52.29 -17.09
CA LYS A 2 -11.63 -52.05 -15.99
C LYS A 2 -11.03 -51.98 -14.57
N SER A 3 -9.85 -52.56 -14.30
CA SER A 3 -9.22 -52.51 -12.96
C SER A 3 -8.37 -51.26 -12.68
N PHE A 4 -8.00 -50.49 -13.71
CA PHE A 4 -7.24 -49.24 -13.56
C PHE A 4 -8.18 -48.06 -13.23
N LEU A 5 -9.34 -48.01 -13.89
CA LEU A 5 -10.39 -47.02 -13.61
C LEU A 5 -10.99 -47.13 -12.19
N CYS A 6 -11.00 -48.34 -11.59
CA CYS A 6 -11.53 -48.55 -10.24
C CYS A 6 -10.57 -48.12 -9.12
N LYS A 7 -9.27 -47.96 -9.40
CA LYS A 7 -8.25 -47.49 -8.44
C LYS A 7 -8.02 -45.98 -8.49
N LEU A 8 -8.28 -45.35 -9.64
CA LEU A 8 -8.23 -43.89 -9.82
C LEU A 8 -9.44 -43.18 -9.22
N LEU A 9 -10.59 -43.85 -9.11
CA LEU A 9 -11.82 -43.27 -8.55
C LEU A 9 -11.69 -42.88 -7.07
N PRO A 10 -11.18 -43.74 -6.14
CA PRO A 10 -11.00 -43.34 -4.75
C PRO A 10 -9.87 -42.32 -4.55
N LEU A 11 -8.82 -42.33 -5.39
CA LEU A 11 -7.74 -41.33 -5.37
C LEU A 11 -8.24 -39.97 -5.86
N ALA A 12 -9.05 -39.94 -6.92
CA ALA A 12 -9.71 -38.73 -7.41
C ALA A 12 -10.79 -38.23 -6.44
N LEU A 13 -11.49 -39.13 -5.74
CA LEU A 13 -12.42 -38.77 -4.66
C LEU A 13 -11.69 -38.19 -3.45
N LEU A 14 -10.56 -38.78 -3.04
CA LEU A 14 -9.71 -38.29 -1.97
C LEU A 14 -9.07 -36.94 -2.32
N LEU A 15 -8.55 -36.78 -3.55
CA LEU A 15 -8.06 -35.50 -4.09
C LEU A 15 -9.19 -34.46 -4.21
N SER A 16 -10.41 -34.86 -4.59
CA SER A 16 -11.57 -33.96 -4.60
C SER A 16 -12.06 -33.61 -3.20
N LEU A 17 -11.87 -34.48 -2.21
CA LEU A 17 -12.21 -34.23 -0.79
C LEU A 17 -11.16 -33.33 -0.13
N ILE A 18 -9.89 -33.42 -0.52
CA ILE A 18 -8.82 -32.48 -0.12
C ILE A 18 -9.02 -31.12 -0.80
N ALA A 19 -9.46 -31.09 -2.06
CA ALA A 19 -9.80 -29.84 -2.76
C ALA A 19 -11.09 -29.16 -2.25
N LEU A 20 -11.81 -29.78 -1.31
CA LEU A 20 -13.03 -29.23 -0.69
C LEU A 20 -12.77 -28.69 0.73
N THR A 21 -11.52 -28.64 1.22
CA THR A 21 -11.22 -27.78 2.37
C THR A 21 -11.37 -26.34 1.89
N GLY A 22 -12.53 -25.74 2.17
CA GLY A 22 -12.87 -24.39 1.73
C GLY A 22 -11.72 -23.43 2.01
N CYS A 23 -11.13 -22.89 0.95
CA CYS A 23 -10.10 -21.86 1.04
C CYS A 23 -10.71 -20.66 1.78
N LYS A 24 -10.25 -20.43 3.02
CA LYS A 24 -10.76 -19.32 3.84
C LYS A 24 -10.20 -18.03 3.25
N LYS A 25 -11.08 -17.07 2.93
CA LYS A 25 -10.65 -15.76 2.43
C LYS A 25 -10.58 -14.77 3.59
N VAL A 26 -9.36 -14.32 3.90
CA VAL A 26 -9.10 -13.29 4.92
C VAL A 26 -8.96 -11.94 4.24
N THR A 27 -9.94 -11.06 4.43
CA THR A 27 -9.92 -9.70 3.90
C THR A 27 -9.42 -8.72 4.95
N ILE A 28 -8.38 -7.96 4.61
CA ILE A 28 -7.73 -7.00 5.51
C ILE A 28 -7.87 -5.62 4.89
N LYS A 29 -8.73 -4.78 5.46
CA LYS A 29 -8.98 -3.42 4.98
C LYS A 29 -8.36 -2.38 5.91
N THR A 30 -7.49 -1.53 5.36
CA THR A 30 -6.92 -0.38 6.06
C THR A 30 -7.40 0.91 5.44
N VAL A 31 -8.09 1.75 6.21
CA VAL A 31 -8.50 3.10 5.80
C VAL A 31 -7.61 4.14 6.47
N ILE A 32 -6.81 4.85 5.68
CA ILE A 32 -5.90 5.88 6.15
C ILE A 32 -6.59 7.24 6.04
N ARG A 33 -6.67 7.94 7.17
CA ARG A 33 -7.26 9.28 7.24
C ARG A 33 -6.22 10.35 6.97
N SER A 34 -6.69 11.53 6.60
CA SER A 34 -5.82 12.66 6.23
C SER A 34 -4.95 13.21 7.37
N ASN A 35 -5.33 12.96 8.62
CA ASN A 35 -4.54 13.27 9.80
C ASN A 35 -3.43 12.22 10.07
N GLY A 36 -3.42 11.09 9.35
CA GLY A 36 -2.48 9.98 9.57
C GLY A 36 -3.02 8.89 10.50
N SER A 37 -4.24 9.01 11.01
CA SER A 37 -4.88 7.94 11.78
C SER A 37 -5.40 6.84 10.85
N LEU A 38 -5.48 5.61 11.36
CA LEU A 38 -5.85 4.43 10.58
C LEU A 38 -7.10 3.79 11.16
N GLN A 39 -7.83 3.09 10.33
CA GLN A 39 -8.86 2.15 10.74
C GLN A 39 -8.55 0.82 10.07
N ARG A 40 -8.42 -0.24 10.87
CA ARG A 40 -8.25 -1.60 10.36
C ARG A 40 -9.57 -2.33 10.51
N THR A 41 -9.97 -3.03 9.46
CA THR A 41 -11.08 -3.98 9.47
C THR A 41 -10.57 -5.28 8.91
N ILE A 42 -10.77 -6.37 9.65
CA ILE A 42 -10.46 -7.72 9.21
C ILE A 42 -11.79 -8.43 9.05
N SER A 43 -12.02 -9.07 7.91
CA SER A 43 -13.16 -9.95 7.72
C SER A 43 -12.73 -11.31 7.23
N VAL A 44 -13.30 -12.35 7.82
CA VAL A 44 -13.07 -13.73 7.43
C VAL A 44 -14.39 -14.28 6.93
N ASP A 45 -14.39 -14.83 5.72
CA ASP A 45 -15.54 -15.50 5.13
C ASP A 45 -15.32 -17.03 5.19
N GLY A 46 -16.34 -17.77 5.61
CA GLY A 46 -16.26 -19.23 5.69
C GLY A 46 -17.60 -19.98 5.62
N ASP A 47 -17.51 -21.23 5.18
CA ASP A 47 -18.67 -22.10 4.89
C ASP A 47 -19.24 -22.82 6.14
N SER A 48 -18.63 -22.66 7.30
CA SER A 48 -19.01 -23.35 8.54
C SER A 48 -18.93 -22.44 9.78
N LEU A 49 -19.38 -22.92 10.95
CA LEU A 49 -19.42 -22.16 12.21
C LEU A 49 -18.04 -21.77 12.79
N GLY A 50 -16.93 -22.21 12.22
CA GLY A 50 -15.54 -21.94 12.67
C GLY A 50 -14.84 -20.80 11.92
N VAL A 51 -15.55 -19.72 11.61
CA VAL A 51 -15.01 -18.53 10.88
C VAL A 51 -14.10 -17.68 11.76
N ASP A 52 -14.12 -17.90 13.06
CA ASP A 52 -13.20 -17.34 14.05
C ASP A 52 -11.84 -18.05 14.11
N GLU A 53 -11.70 -19.23 13.48
CA GLU A 53 -10.46 -19.99 13.40
C GLU A 53 -9.62 -19.57 12.18
N THR A 54 -9.08 -18.36 12.18
CA THR A 54 -8.02 -17.95 11.25
C THR A 54 -6.69 -17.85 11.99
N VAL A 55 -5.58 -18.13 11.29
CA VAL A 55 -4.24 -17.89 11.83
C VAL A 55 -3.83 -16.42 11.80
N TYR A 56 -4.61 -15.55 11.15
CA TYR A 56 -4.36 -14.12 11.17
C TYR A 56 -4.50 -13.57 12.60
N PRO A 57 -3.45 -12.97 13.19
CA PRO A 57 -3.43 -12.66 14.60
C PRO A 57 -4.24 -11.41 14.89
N PHE A 58 -5.46 -11.55 15.40
CA PHE A 58 -6.17 -10.42 16.00
C PHE A 58 -6.35 -10.65 17.51
N PRO A 59 -6.25 -9.59 18.33
CA PRO A 59 -6.48 -9.70 19.76
C PRO A 59 -7.93 -10.13 20.07
N GLN A 60 -8.07 -11.18 20.89
CA GLN A 60 -9.36 -11.63 21.44
C GLN A 60 -9.71 -10.97 22.78
N ASP A 61 -8.99 -9.90 23.15
CA ASP A 61 -9.09 -9.23 24.46
C ASP A 61 -10.31 -8.30 24.60
N GLY A 62 -11.15 -8.22 23.57
CA GLY A 62 -12.33 -7.37 23.53
C GLY A 62 -12.03 -5.89 23.27
N SER A 63 -10.78 -5.52 22.96
CA SER A 63 -10.41 -4.14 22.62
C SER A 63 -10.82 -3.73 21.20
N TRP A 64 -11.28 -4.68 20.39
CA TRP A 64 -11.77 -4.48 19.03
C TRP A 64 -13.29 -4.63 18.95
N ASP A 65 -13.92 -3.86 18.07
CA ASP A 65 -15.34 -4.01 17.75
C ASP A 65 -15.55 -5.27 16.90
N MET A 66 -16.29 -6.24 17.43
CA MET A 66 -16.53 -7.53 16.79
C MET A 66 -17.99 -7.67 16.35
N MET A 67 -18.22 -8.13 15.13
CA MET A 67 -19.54 -8.39 14.56
C MET A 67 -19.51 -9.68 13.75
N SER A 68 -20.52 -10.52 13.89
CA SER A 68 -20.71 -11.70 13.04
C SER A 68 -22.03 -11.57 12.28
N HIS A 69 -21.99 -11.81 10.96
CA HIS A 69 -23.20 -11.90 10.14
C HIS A 69 -23.31 -13.28 9.50
N LYS A 70 -24.53 -13.76 9.34
CA LYS A 70 -24.85 -14.97 8.59
C LYS A 70 -25.75 -14.60 7.43
N ASP A 71 -25.35 -14.95 6.23
CA ASP A 71 -26.16 -14.76 5.02
C ASP A 71 -26.38 -16.10 4.29
N SER A 72 -26.93 -16.04 3.06
CA SER A 72 -27.15 -17.23 2.24
C SER A 72 -25.86 -17.84 1.68
N SER A 73 -24.74 -17.12 1.73
CA SER A 73 -23.42 -17.53 1.24
C SER A 73 -22.52 -18.10 2.32
N GLY A 74 -22.75 -17.80 3.60
CA GLY A 74 -21.96 -18.37 4.70
C GLY A 74 -22.02 -17.55 5.99
N TYR A 75 -20.96 -17.68 6.79
CA TYR A 75 -20.70 -16.87 7.98
C TYR A 75 -19.58 -15.88 7.66
N THR A 76 -19.77 -14.61 8.02
CA THR A 76 -18.74 -13.57 7.94
C THR A 76 -18.48 -13.03 9.32
N TYR A 77 -17.22 -13.12 9.76
CA TYR A 77 -16.75 -12.50 11.00
C TYR A 77 -16.02 -11.22 10.66
N ILE A 78 -16.38 -10.10 11.30
CA ILE A 78 -15.81 -8.77 11.05
C ILE A 78 -15.28 -8.20 12.36
N ILE A 79 -14.03 -7.77 12.34
CA ILE A 79 -13.35 -7.16 13.48
C ILE A 79 -12.82 -5.81 13.06
N ARG A 80 -12.97 -4.79 13.90
CA ARG A 80 -12.55 -3.43 13.57
C ARG A 80 -11.94 -2.69 14.75
N LYS A 81 -10.90 -1.90 14.48
CA LYS A 81 -10.31 -0.96 15.45
C LYS A 81 -9.78 0.29 14.77
N ASP A 82 -9.77 1.38 15.53
CA ASP A 82 -9.26 2.68 15.13
C ASP A 82 -7.95 2.97 15.84
N PHE A 83 -6.93 3.37 15.07
CA PHE A 83 -5.57 3.65 15.54
C PHE A 83 -5.21 5.11 15.30
N ARG A 84 -4.50 5.74 16.24
CA ARG A 84 -4.05 7.13 16.11
C ARG A 84 -2.95 7.27 15.06
N ASN A 85 -2.11 6.24 14.89
CA ASN A 85 -1.01 6.19 13.95
C ASN A 85 -0.58 4.74 13.69
N ALA A 86 0.38 4.54 12.78
CA ALA A 86 0.87 3.21 12.41
C ALA A 86 1.67 2.51 13.53
N ALA A 87 2.28 3.25 14.46
CA ALA A 87 3.02 2.64 15.56
C ALA A 87 2.07 1.93 16.54
N GLU A 88 0.95 2.55 16.88
CA GLU A 88 -0.10 1.92 17.71
C GLU A 88 -0.68 0.67 17.04
N LEU A 89 -0.81 0.66 15.70
CA LEU A 89 -1.21 -0.55 14.98
C LEU A 89 -0.13 -1.64 15.11
N ASN A 90 1.14 -1.31 14.95
CA ASN A 90 2.23 -2.29 15.06
C ASN A 90 2.34 -2.89 16.46
N GLU A 91 2.07 -2.12 17.51
CA GLU A 91 2.08 -2.60 18.91
C GLU A 91 1.04 -3.73 19.14
N GLU A 92 -0.06 -3.75 18.38
CA GLU A 92 -1.09 -4.79 18.51
C GLU A 92 -0.73 -6.10 17.81
N PHE A 93 0.10 -6.05 16.76
CA PHE A 93 0.50 -7.20 15.96
C PHE A 93 1.93 -7.65 16.25
N ASP A 94 2.54 -7.15 17.33
CA ASP A 94 3.86 -7.59 17.78
C ASP A 94 3.76 -8.96 18.47
N LEU A 95 4.15 -10.01 17.75
CA LEU A 95 4.12 -11.39 18.25
C LEU A 95 5.31 -11.70 19.18
N GLY A 96 6.26 -10.78 19.37
CA GLY A 96 7.50 -11.03 20.11
C GLY A 96 8.52 -11.86 19.31
N GLN A 97 9.78 -11.90 19.76
CA GLN A 97 10.91 -12.40 18.97
C GLN A 97 10.95 -13.91 18.68
N ASP A 98 10.15 -14.74 19.36
CA ASP A 98 10.25 -16.21 19.29
C ASP A 98 8.89 -16.92 19.09
N THR A 99 7.85 -16.18 18.70
CA THR A 99 6.52 -16.75 18.43
C THR A 99 6.38 -17.09 16.96
N ILE A 100 6.01 -18.33 16.65
CA ILE A 100 5.68 -18.72 15.29
C ILE A 100 4.25 -18.28 14.98
N GLY A 101 4.13 -17.38 14.01
CA GLY A 101 2.86 -16.81 13.60
C GLY A 101 3.02 -15.80 12.46
N LEU A 102 1.90 -15.29 11.97
CA LEU A 102 1.89 -14.27 10.92
C LEU A 102 2.23 -12.90 11.52
N SER A 103 3.46 -12.42 11.39
CA SER A 103 3.81 -11.07 11.85
C SER A 103 3.58 -10.03 10.74
N VAL A 104 3.00 -8.88 11.11
CA VAL A 104 2.71 -7.78 10.19
C VAL A 104 3.30 -6.49 10.71
N ARG A 105 4.00 -5.74 9.84
CA ARG A 105 4.61 -4.43 10.17
C ARG A 105 4.16 -3.37 9.19
N VAL A 106 3.63 -2.28 9.70
CA VAL A 106 3.09 -1.15 8.92
C VAL A 106 3.95 0.09 9.07
N ARG A 107 4.21 0.78 7.96
CA ARG A 107 4.82 2.11 7.90
C ARG A 107 3.90 3.07 7.16
N LEU A 108 3.69 4.25 7.75
CA LEU A 108 2.94 5.34 7.13
C LEU A 108 3.74 6.64 7.20
N ASP A 109 4.24 7.09 6.05
CA ASP A 109 4.91 8.37 5.92
C ASP A 109 3.99 9.40 5.28
N LYS A 110 3.91 10.58 5.91
CA LYS A 110 3.19 11.74 5.36
C LYS A 110 4.15 12.89 5.14
N LYS A 111 4.30 13.33 3.89
CA LYS A 111 5.15 14.46 3.50
C LYS A 111 4.29 15.62 3.02
N PHE A 112 4.20 16.67 3.83
CA PHE A 112 3.54 17.92 3.43
C PHE A 112 4.43 18.72 2.47
N ARG A 113 3.86 19.14 1.34
CA ARG A 113 4.37 20.22 0.49
C ARG A 113 3.28 21.29 0.39
N TRP A 114 3.64 22.52 0.05
CA TRP A 114 2.70 23.66 0.11
C TRP A 114 1.33 23.36 -0.53
N PHE A 115 1.29 22.90 -1.78
CA PHE A 115 0.04 22.58 -2.49
C PHE A 115 -0.45 21.14 -2.31
N TYR A 116 0.43 20.20 -1.97
CA TYR A 116 0.10 18.78 -1.95
C TYR A 116 0.70 18.08 -0.74
N SER A 117 -0.06 17.18 -0.13
CA SER A 117 0.46 16.20 0.81
C SER A 117 0.61 14.86 0.12
N PHE A 118 1.75 14.21 0.33
CA PHE A 118 2.06 12.87 -0.18
C PHE A 118 1.98 11.88 0.97
N TYR A 119 1.39 10.72 0.72
CA TYR A 119 1.30 9.61 1.65
C TYR A 119 2.01 8.42 1.03
N ARG A 120 2.83 7.73 1.81
CA ARG A 120 3.44 6.44 1.47
C ARG A 120 3.02 5.47 2.56
N TYR A 121 2.25 4.46 2.18
CA TYR A 121 1.89 3.35 3.05
C TYR A 121 2.67 2.12 2.62
N GLU A 122 3.20 1.40 3.59
CA GLU A 122 3.83 0.10 3.39
C GLU A 122 3.36 -0.86 4.48
N GLU A 123 3.11 -2.10 4.09
CA GLU A 123 2.74 -3.18 5.00
C GLU A 123 3.56 -4.41 4.62
N CYS A 124 4.35 -4.89 5.58
CA CYS A 124 5.24 -6.02 5.43
C CYS A 124 4.66 -7.20 6.19
N PHE A 125 4.30 -8.25 5.46
CA PHE A 125 4.04 -9.57 6.02
C PHE A 125 5.38 -10.26 6.15
N VAL A 126 5.80 -10.54 7.39
CA VAL A 126 7.11 -11.11 7.70
C VAL A 126 7.06 -12.61 7.39
N LYS A 127 8.16 -13.13 6.83
CA LYS A 127 8.27 -14.57 6.60
C LYS A 127 8.02 -15.38 7.88
N PHE A 128 7.30 -16.48 7.77
CA PHE A 128 7.04 -17.35 8.93
C PHE A 128 7.99 -18.55 9.04
N PHE A 129 8.79 -18.83 8.01
CA PHE A 129 9.83 -19.87 8.08
C PHE A 129 10.92 -19.46 9.10
N PRO A 130 11.09 -20.20 10.21
CA PRO A 130 11.77 -19.64 11.36
C PRO A 130 13.21 -20.15 11.50
N PHE A 131 13.69 -20.99 10.57
CA PHE A 131 15.02 -21.59 10.60
C PHE A 131 16.04 -20.76 9.81
N THR A 132 17.28 -20.77 10.28
CA THR A 132 18.36 -19.87 9.83
C THR A 132 19.66 -20.57 9.47
N GLY A 133 19.66 -21.91 9.44
CA GLY A 133 20.87 -22.71 9.22
C GLY A 133 21.49 -22.56 7.82
N ALA A 134 20.77 -21.92 6.90
CA ALA A 134 21.20 -21.58 5.55
C ALA A 134 20.62 -20.22 5.14
N ASN A 135 21.24 -19.57 4.15
CA ASN A 135 20.79 -18.29 3.61
C ASN A 135 20.04 -18.49 2.30
N LEU A 136 18.82 -17.96 2.17
CA LEU A 136 18.00 -18.07 0.97
C LEU A 136 18.71 -17.52 -0.28
N ALA A 137 19.50 -16.44 -0.11
CA ALA A 137 20.23 -15.80 -1.20
C ALA A 137 21.29 -16.70 -1.86
N ASP A 138 21.72 -17.78 -1.19
CA ASP A 138 22.63 -18.78 -1.77
C ASP A 138 21.90 -19.71 -2.75
N TYR A 139 20.57 -19.77 -2.68
CA TYR A 139 19.73 -20.66 -3.46
C TYR A 139 18.91 -19.94 -4.49
N VAL A 140 18.42 -18.73 -4.26
CA VAL A 140 17.60 -17.96 -5.20
C VAL A 140 17.91 -16.47 -5.14
N THR A 141 17.82 -15.80 -6.29
CA THR A 141 17.98 -14.35 -6.42
C THR A 141 16.68 -13.60 -6.10
N GLU A 142 16.78 -12.29 -5.84
CA GLU A 142 15.59 -11.45 -5.60
C GLU A 142 14.67 -11.39 -6.84
N GLU A 143 15.22 -11.46 -8.04
CA GLU A 143 14.44 -11.54 -9.29
C GLU A 143 13.69 -12.86 -9.40
N GLU A 144 14.33 -13.99 -9.09
CA GLU A 144 13.69 -15.31 -9.08
C GLU A 144 12.57 -15.38 -8.04
N ILE A 145 12.74 -14.74 -6.87
CA ILE A 145 11.68 -14.62 -5.86
C ILE A 145 10.47 -13.86 -6.41
N LYS A 146 10.67 -12.82 -7.23
CA LYS A 146 9.54 -12.09 -7.84
C LYS A 146 8.79 -12.97 -8.85
N ILE A 147 9.52 -13.79 -9.62
CA ILE A 147 8.92 -14.75 -10.56
C ILE A 147 8.11 -15.80 -9.79
N TYR A 148 8.72 -16.41 -8.76
CA TYR A 148 8.06 -17.35 -7.86
C TYR A 148 6.75 -16.79 -7.29
N ASN A 149 6.77 -15.54 -6.80
CA ASN A 149 5.57 -14.89 -6.26
C ASN A 149 4.50 -14.55 -7.28
N SER A 150 4.86 -14.38 -8.55
CA SER A 150 3.89 -14.06 -9.59
C SER A 150 3.07 -15.26 -10.05
N GLY A 151 3.46 -16.49 -9.65
CA GLY A 151 2.89 -17.73 -10.17
C GLY A 151 3.18 -17.97 -11.66
N GLU A 152 4.12 -17.21 -12.24
CA GLU A 152 4.72 -17.51 -13.55
C GLU A 152 5.61 -18.75 -13.43
N ASP A 153 5.92 -19.37 -14.58
CA ASP A 153 6.66 -20.64 -14.71
C ASP A 153 7.90 -20.71 -13.80
N SER A 154 7.73 -21.31 -12.61
CA SER A 154 8.71 -21.40 -11.52
C SER A 154 9.51 -22.71 -11.56
N ILE A 155 9.45 -23.44 -12.67
CA ILE A 155 10.11 -24.75 -12.84
C ILE A 155 11.60 -24.64 -12.46
N GLY A 156 11.99 -25.37 -11.41
CA GLY A 156 13.34 -25.40 -10.85
C GLY A 156 13.64 -24.33 -9.78
N ILE A 157 12.83 -23.29 -9.63
CA ILE A 157 12.89 -22.38 -8.48
C ILE A 157 12.33 -23.07 -7.24
N ASP A 158 11.20 -23.77 -7.39
CA ASP A 158 10.53 -24.49 -6.29
C ASP A 158 11.46 -25.53 -5.65
N GLU A 159 12.14 -26.35 -6.47
CA GLU A 159 13.13 -27.34 -6.01
C GLU A 159 14.28 -26.70 -5.21
N ARG A 160 14.77 -25.53 -5.64
CA ARG A 160 15.85 -24.79 -4.94
C ARG A 160 15.36 -24.18 -3.63
N ILE A 161 14.10 -23.77 -3.56
CA ILE A 161 13.47 -23.28 -2.32
C ILE A 161 13.27 -24.43 -1.34
N GLU A 162 12.82 -25.60 -1.80
CA GLU A 162 12.70 -26.81 -0.97
C GLU A 162 14.07 -27.26 -0.45
N GLU A 163 15.10 -27.28 -1.30
CA GLU A 163 16.48 -27.58 -0.91
C GLU A 163 16.99 -26.59 0.16
N TYR A 164 16.75 -25.28 -0.04
CA TYR A 164 17.03 -24.26 0.97
C TYR A 164 16.34 -24.56 2.30
N ALA A 165 15.03 -24.84 2.28
CA ALA A 165 14.24 -25.05 3.48
C ALA A 165 14.77 -26.26 4.27
N ALA A 166 15.08 -27.36 3.57
CA ALA A 166 15.70 -28.54 4.17
C ALA A 166 17.07 -28.19 4.77
N HIS A 167 17.95 -27.55 4.01
CA HIS A 167 19.28 -27.18 4.49
C HIS A 167 19.25 -26.21 5.68
N ALA A 168 18.32 -25.27 5.71
CA ALA A 168 18.16 -24.33 6.82
C ALA A 168 17.70 -25.04 8.10
N LEU A 169 16.70 -25.92 8.00
CA LEU A 169 16.22 -26.74 9.12
C LEU A 169 17.33 -27.65 9.65
N ILE A 170 17.93 -28.45 8.78
CA ILE A 170 19.01 -29.39 9.14
C ILE A 170 20.21 -28.63 9.72
N GLY A 171 20.54 -27.45 9.17
CA GLY A 171 21.62 -26.60 9.65
C GLY A 171 21.44 -26.13 11.09
N ASP A 172 20.23 -25.70 11.48
CA ASP A 172 19.96 -25.29 12.86
C ASP A 172 20.08 -26.47 13.83
N PHE A 173 19.53 -27.63 13.45
CA PHE A 173 19.65 -28.87 14.24
C PHE A 173 21.10 -29.34 14.36
N TYR A 174 21.87 -29.28 13.27
CA TYR A 174 23.31 -29.58 13.27
C TYR A 174 24.09 -28.65 14.19
N ASN A 175 23.82 -27.34 14.14
CA ASN A 175 24.48 -26.38 15.00
C ASN A 175 24.17 -26.63 16.48
N ALA A 176 22.93 -26.99 16.82
CA ALA A 176 22.57 -27.39 18.19
C ALA A 176 23.24 -28.70 18.61
N PHE A 177 23.30 -29.68 17.72
CA PHE A 177 23.98 -30.94 17.95
C PHE A 177 25.48 -30.77 18.21
N VAL A 178 26.19 -29.98 17.40
CA VAL A 178 27.61 -29.67 17.63
C VAL A 178 27.82 -29.06 19.02
N ARG A 179 27.02 -28.06 19.41
CA ARG A 179 27.08 -27.46 20.75
C ARG A 179 26.82 -28.49 21.86
N ALA A 180 25.89 -29.41 21.64
CA ALA A 180 25.57 -30.45 22.60
C ALA A 180 26.73 -31.45 22.75
N VAL A 181 27.36 -31.88 21.65
CA VAL A 181 28.53 -32.78 21.67
C VAL A 181 29.75 -32.10 22.28
N GLU A 182 29.99 -30.81 22.03
CA GLU A 182 31.09 -30.07 22.68
C GLU A 182 30.94 -30.03 24.20
N LYS A 183 29.70 -29.96 24.70
CA LYS A 183 29.39 -29.98 26.14
C LYS A 183 29.48 -31.39 26.74
N TYR A 184 29.13 -32.42 25.96
CA TYR A 184 29.16 -33.83 26.35
C TYR A 184 30.05 -34.59 25.37
N PRO A 185 31.38 -34.54 25.54
CA PRO A 185 32.32 -35.08 24.56
C PRO A 185 32.21 -36.61 24.47
N LEU A 186 31.58 -37.08 23.40
CA LEU A 186 31.35 -38.50 23.10
C LEU A 186 32.47 -39.13 22.27
N GLY A 187 33.68 -38.58 22.35
CA GLY A 187 34.81 -38.98 21.51
C GLY A 187 34.83 -38.35 20.12
N PHE A 188 34.04 -37.30 19.90
CA PHE A 188 34.06 -36.47 18.69
C PHE A 188 34.39 -35.02 19.03
N ASP A 189 35.20 -34.38 18.20
CA ASP A 189 35.38 -32.92 18.20
C ASP A 189 34.61 -32.27 17.04
N ALA A 190 34.46 -30.94 17.08
CA ALA A 190 33.73 -30.19 16.06
C ALA A 190 34.30 -30.36 14.64
N ASN A 191 35.61 -30.55 14.47
CA ASN A 191 36.22 -30.75 13.15
C ASN A 191 35.85 -32.12 12.58
N GLN A 192 35.82 -33.16 13.41
CA GLN A 192 35.40 -34.50 13.02
C GLN A 192 33.92 -34.53 12.64
N LEU A 193 33.08 -33.75 13.33
CA LEU A 193 31.68 -33.57 12.95
C LEU A 193 31.56 -32.88 11.58
N GLU A 194 32.29 -31.78 11.39
CA GLU A 194 32.22 -30.98 10.15
C GLU A 194 32.63 -31.78 8.90
N GLN A 195 33.61 -32.68 9.02
CA GLN A 195 34.05 -33.52 7.90
C GLN A 195 32.96 -34.43 7.33
N LYS A 196 31.96 -34.81 8.15
CA LYS A 196 30.84 -35.66 7.70
C LYS A 196 29.52 -34.91 7.59
N LYS A 197 29.50 -33.59 7.77
CA LYS A 197 28.29 -32.77 7.67
C LYS A 197 27.53 -33.00 6.37
N ARG A 198 28.24 -33.05 5.23
CA ARG A 198 27.60 -33.29 3.91
C ARG A 198 26.96 -34.68 3.83
N GLU A 199 27.60 -35.71 4.38
CA GLU A 199 27.06 -37.07 4.43
C GLU A 199 25.81 -37.12 5.31
N LEU A 200 25.85 -36.45 6.48
CA LEU A 200 24.69 -36.31 7.36
C LEU A 200 23.52 -35.63 6.66
N PHE A 201 23.76 -34.51 5.98
CA PHE A 201 22.71 -33.78 5.27
C PHE A 201 22.06 -34.67 4.19
N ALA A 202 22.86 -35.42 3.43
CA ALA A 202 22.35 -36.35 2.43
C ALA A 202 21.48 -37.44 3.06
N VAL A 203 21.91 -38.07 4.16
CA VAL A 203 21.13 -39.09 4.88
C VAL A 203 19.80 -38.53 5.39
N VAL A 204 19.82 -37.32 5.95
CA VAL A 204 18.61 -36.66 6.48
C VAL A 204 17.63 -36.28 5.38
N MET A 205 18.12 -35.88 4.18
CA MET A 205 17.28 -35.55 3.03
C MET A 205 16.74 -36.77 2.26
N GLU A 206 17.47 -37.89 2.26
CA GLU A 206 17.01 -39.15 1.64
C GLU A 206 15.88 -39.82 2.43
N TRP A 207 15.80 -39.56 3.73
CA TRP A 207 14.71 -40.06 4.55
C TRP A 207 13.44 -39.29 4.20
N ASP A 208 12.46 -39.98 3.61
CA ASP A 208 11.15 -39.42 3.26
C ASP A 208 10.62 -38.66 4.49
N PHE A 209 10.61 -37.32 4.41
CA PHE A 209 10.22 -36.40 5.49
C PHE A 209 8.78 -36.63 5.98
N ILE A 210 8.05 -37.50 5.29
CA ILE A 210 6.62 -37.74 5.39
C ILE A 210 6.39 -39.05 6.15
N GLY A 211 6.61 -39.01 7.46
CA GLY A 211 6.29 -40.15 8.31
C GLY A 211 6.07 -39.73 9.75
N GLU A 212 4.84 -39.27 10.05
CA GLU A 212 4.10 -39.29 11.33
C GLU A 212 4.80 -38.94 12.67
N ASP A 213 6.11 -38.71 12.73
CA ASP A 213 6.86 -38.45 13.95
C ASP A 213 7.03 -36.94 14.16
N ASP A 214 6.28 -36.40 15.12
CA ASP A 214 6.35 -35.00 15.61
C ASP A 214 7.70 -34.64 16.29
N ASP A 215 8.73 -35.49 16.15
CA ASP A 215 10.02 -35.42 16.84
C ASP A 215 11.20 -35.47 15.85
N PHE A 216 11.40 -34.35 15.17
CA PHE A 216 12.54 -34.17 14.26
C PHE A 216 13.89 -34.25 14.98
N ALA A 217 13.96 -33.90 16.27
CA ALA A 217 15.19 -34.05 17.05
C ALA A 217 15.63 -35.52 17.15
N LEU A 218 14.73 -36.42 17.52
CA LEU A 218 15.04 -37.84 17.61
C LEU A 218 15.42 -38.41 16.24
N PHE A 219 14.69 -38.03 15.19
CA PHE A 219 14.99 -38.40 13.81
C PHE A 219 16.40 -37.96 13.39
N PHE A 220 16.73 -36.69 13.60
CA PHE A 220 18.03 -36.11 13.30
C PHE A 220 19.16 -36.84 14.04
N LEU A 221 18.96 -37.18 15.32
CA LEU A 221 19.96 -37.89 16.12
C LEU A 221 20.15 -39.35 15.67
N LYS A 222 19.10 -40.03 15.18
CA LYS A 222 19.23 -41.35 14.53
C LYS A 222 20.09 -41.28 13.27
N ALA A 223 19.91 -40.23 12.46
CA ALA A 223 20.77 -40.00 11.29
C ALA A 223 22.23 -39.73 11.71
N CYS A 224 22.44 -38.97 12.79
CA CYS A 224 23.77 -38.78 13.38
C CYS A 224 24.40 -40.13 13.82
N ASP A 225 23.64 -41.00 14.48
CA ASP A 225 24.11 -42.32 14.88
C ASP A 225 24.56 -43.17 13.68
N GLN A 226 23.81 -43.11 12.57
CA GLN A 226 24.15 -43.82 11.34
C GLN A 226 25.47 -43.34 10.72
N VAL A 227 25.69 -42.02 10.68
CA VAL A 227 26.81 -41.37 10.00
C VAL A 227 28.09 -41.42 10.83
N TYR A 228 28.01 -41.09 12.12
CA TYR A 228 29.17 -40.98 13.00
C TYR A 228 29.51 -42.29 13.71
N ARG A 229 28.53 -43.19 13.90
CA ARG A 229 28.68 -44.49 14.58
C ARG A 229 29.35 -44.35 15.96
N PRO A 230 28.77 -43.54 16.87
CA PRO A 230 29.35 -43.32 18.19
C PRO A 230 29.32 -44.61 19.03
N ALA A 231 30.19 -44.69 20.05
CA ALA A 231 30.19 -45.82 21.00
C ALA A 231 28.90 -45.86 21.85
N GLN A 232 28.29 -44.70 22.07
CA GLN A 232 26.98 -44.53 22.72
C GLN A 232 26.10 -43.71 21.79
N SER A 233 24.85 -44.15 21.58
CA SER A 233 23.87 -43.43 20.76
C SER A 233 23.71 -41.97 21.21
N PHE A 234 23.56 -41.05 20.26
CA PHE A 234 23.28 -39.64 20.52
C PHE A 234 21.86 -39.38 21.02
N ALA A 235 20.98 -40.39 21.11
CA ALA A 235 19.60 -40.21 21.55
C ALA A 235 19.46 -39.55 22.94
N PHE A 236 20.46 -39.64 23.82
CA PHE A 236 20.42 -38.94 25.11
C PHE A 236 20.54 -37.42 24.97
N LEU A 237 20.91 -36.90 23.79
CA LEU A 237 21.00 -35.47 23.50
C LEU A 237 19.66 -34.84 23.12
N VAL A 238 18.57 -35.61 22.98
CA VAL A 238 17.22 -35.07 22.67
C VAL A 238 16.85 -33.85 23.52
N PRO A 239 17.05 -33.85 24.87
CA PRO A 239 16.72 -32.68 25.70
C PRO A 239 17.49 -31.40 25.34
N HIS A 240 18.63 -31.50 24.65
CA HIS A 240 19.39 -30.34 24.17
C HIS A 240 18.86 -29.77 22.85
N LEU A 241 17.97 -30.49 22.18
CA LEU A 241 17.31 -30.10 20.94
C LEU A 241 15.82 -29.78 21.16
N ASP A 242 15.28 -29.95 22.37
CA ASP A 242 13.85 -29.78 22.69
C ASP A 242 13.28 -28.43 22.25
N GLU A 243 14.04 -27.34 22.39
CA GLU A 243 13.59 -26.01 21.98
C GLU A 243 13.44 -25.90 20.45
N LEU A 244 14.41 -26.40 19.68
CA LEU A 244 14.33 -26.45 18.23
C LEU A 244 13.22 -27.41 17.77
N ASN A 245 13.04 -28.51 18.48
CA ASN A 245 12.00 -29.50 18.20
C ASN A 245 10.59 -28.94 18.47
N ARG A 246 10.44 -28.17 19.56
CA ARG A 246 9.22 -27.40 19.85
C ARG A 246 8.94 -26.41 18.72
N LYS A 247 9.96 -25.64 18.31
CA LYS A 247 9.86 -24.67 17.22
C LYS A 247 9.48 -25.35 15.88
N TYR A 248 10.03 -26.53 15.60
CA TYR A 248 9.65 -27.35 14.45
C TYR A 248 8.18 -27.77 14.50
N ARG A 249 7.70 -28.30 15.62
CA ARG A 249 6.27 -28.67 15.78
C ARG A 249 5.34 -27.48 15.60
N GLU A 250 5.66 -26.35 16.24
CA GLU A 250 4.89 -25.11 16.10
C GLU A 250 4.87 -24.62 14.65
N TYR A 251 5.99 -24.73 13.93
CA TYR A 251 6.09 -24.37 12.52
C TYR A 251 5.25 -25.30 11.63
N ILE A 252 5.31 -26.62 11.81
CA ILE A 252 4.49 -27.55 11.03
C ILE A 252 3.00 -27.32 11.29
N ALA A 253 2.60 -27.13 12.55
CA ALA A 253 1.23 -26.83 12.92
C ALA A 253 0.74 -25.51 12.29
N PHE A 254 1.54 -24.45 12.37
CA PHE A 254 1.22 -23.16 11.78
C PHE A 254 1.19 -23.22 10.25
N SER A 255 2.18 -23.85 9.62
CA SER A 255 2.27 -24.03 8.17
C SER A 255 1.05 -24.78 7.63
N SER A 256 0.63 -25.85 8.30
CA SER A 256 -0.57 -26.61 7.94
C SER A 256 -1.84 -25.75 8.02
N ALA A 257 -1.93 -24.89 9.03
CA ALA A 257 -3.09 -24.02 9.23
C ALA A 257 -3.14 -22.85 8.22
N ILE A 258 -1.99 -22.25 7.86
CA ILE A 258 -1.95 -21.08 6.97
C ILE A 258 -2.10 -21.42 5.48
N ILE A 259 -1.70 -22.62 5.04
CA ILE A 259 -1.80 -23.05 3.61
C ILE A 259 -3.25 -23.01 3.11
N GLY A 260 -4.24 -23.15 3.99
CA GLY A 260 -5.66 -23.06 3.63
C GLY A 260 -6.22 -21.64 3.51
N GLU A 261 -5.42 -20.59 3.75
CA GLU A 261 -5.86 -19.19 3.77
C GLU A 261 -5.37 -18.39 2.55
N GLY A 262 -6.30 -17.67 1.92
CA GLY A 262 -6.01 -16.64 0.92
C GLY A 262 -6.20 -15.25 1.49
N TYR A 263 -5.26 -14.34 1.26
CA TYR A 263 -5.29 -12.97 1.78
C TYR A 263 -5.76 -11.97 0.71
N HIS A 264 -6.69 -11.11 1.10
CA HIS A 264 -7.20 -10.01 0.28
C HIS A 264 -7.01 -8.68 1.00
N VAL A 265 -5.94 -7.97 0.66
CA VAL A 265 -5.57 -6.73 1.36
C VAL A 265 -6.06 -5.52 0.58
N ILE A 266 -6.85 -4.67 1.22
CA ILE A 266 -7.41 -3.43 0.67
C ILE A 266 -6.86 -2.25 1.45
N VAL A 267 -6.21 -1.30 0.77
CA VAL A 267 -5.77 -0.05 1.40
C VAL A 267 -6.45 1.14 0.73
N GLN A 268 -7.11 1.98 1.54
CA GLN A 268 -7.69 3.23 1.12
C GLN A 268 -6.86 4.41 1.65
N LEU A 269 -6.39 5.28 0.75
CA LEU A 269 -5.55 6.44 1.12
C LEU A 269 -6.21 7.77 0.83
N PRO A 270 -5.79 8.86 1.50
CA PRO A 270 -6.25 10.18 1.16
C PRO A 270 -5.73 10.63 -0.21
N GLY A 271 -6.62 11.14 -1.04
CA GLY A 271 -6.26 11.67 -2.36
C GLY A 271 -6.06 10.56 -3.39
N ARG A 272 -5.32 10.88 -4.44
CA ARG A 272 -5.17 10.01 -5.60
C ARG A 272 -3.94 9.13 -5.50
N VAL A 273 -4.07 7.83 -5.79
CA VAL A 273 -2.97 6.89 -5.94
C VAL A 273 -2.04 7.33 -7.09
N LEU A 274 -0.75 7.41 -6.79
CA LEU A 274 0.30 7.76 -7.74
C LEU A 274 0.99 6.52 -8.28
N ASP A 275 1.31 5.59 -7.40
CA ASP A 275 2.10 4.40 -7.70
C ASP A 275 1.86 3.33 -6.63
N THR A 276 2.02 2.05 -7.00
CA THR A 276 1.73 0.89 -6.13
C THR A 276 2.29 -0.40 -6.73
N ASN A 277 2.58 -1.40 -5.90
CA ASN A 277 2.81 -2.78 -6.35
C ASN A 277 1.56 -3.68 -6.23
N ALA A 278 0.36 -3.11 -6.19
CA ALA A 278 -0.91 -3.85 -6.21
C ALA A 278 -0.99 -4.79 -7.42
N ASN A 279 -1.27 -6.08 -7.14
CA ASN A 279 -1.36 -7.13 -8.16
C ASN A 279 -2.80 -7.46 -8.58
N ASN A 280 -3.82 -6.94 -7.88
CA ASN A 280 -5.23 -7.19 -8.20
C ASN A 280 -5.94 -5.98 -8.80
N SER A 281 -6.14 -4.91 -8.02
CA SER A 281 -6.85 -3.72 -8.53
C SER A 281 -6.34 -2.40 -7.97
N VAL A 282 -6.42 -1.37 -8.81
CA VAL A 282 -6.04 0.01 -8.48
C VAL A 282 -7.17 0.94 -8.92
N LYS A 283 -7.80 1.59 -7.95
CA LYS A 283 -8.77 2.68 -8.13
C LYS A 283 -8.17 3.99 -7.65
N ASP A 284 -8.89 5.09 -7.85
CA ASP A 284 -8.35 6.44 -7.59
C ASP A 284 -7.83 6.64 -6.16
N HIS A 285 -8.42 6.01 -5.14
CA HIS A 285 -8.02 6.12 -3.73
C HIS A 285 -7.96 4.78 -2.99
N GLU A 286 -8.02 3.66 -3.73
CA GLU A 286 -8.09 2.31 -3.19
C GLU A 286 -7.20 1.40 -4.01
N VAL A 287 -6.44 0.53 -3.33
CA VAL A 287 -5.56 -0.46 -3.94
C VAL A 287 -5.78 -1.81 -3.28
N VAL A 288 -5.63 -2.87 -4.05
CA VAL A 288 -5.94 -4.24 -3.63
C VAL A 288 -4.81 -5.18 -4.02
N TRP A 289 -4.41 -6.00 -3.06
CA TRP A 289 -3.50 -7.13 -3.26
C TRP A 289 -4.21 -8.44 -2.93
N GLU A 290 -3.86 -9.49 -3.65
CA GLU A 290 -4.20 -10.87 -3.31
C GLU A 290 -2.93 -11.71 -3.27
N PHE A 291 -2.78 -12.56 -2.26
CA PHE A 291 -1.65 -13.47 -2.11
C PHE A 291 -2.01 -14.63 -1.17
N GLU A 292 -1.19 -15.68 -1.18
CA GLU A 292 -1.37 -16.90 -0.40
C GLU A 292 -0.20 -17.11 0.57
N ALA A 293 -0.26 -18.17 1.38
CA ALA A 293 0.78 -18.51 2.35
C ALA A 293 2.18 -18.65 1.73
N GLU A 294 2.27 -19.19 0.52
CA GLU A 294 3.54 -19.41 -0.19
C GLU A 294 4.30 -18.09 -0.41
N ASN A 295 3.58 -16.99 -0.66
CA ASN A 295 4.17 -15.68 -0.88
C ASN A 295 4.85 -15.08 0.36
N ILE A 296 4.58 -15.63 1.54
CA ILE A 296 5.09 -15.16 2.84
C ILE A 296 5.82 -16.28 3.60
N HIS A 297 6.15 -17.38 2.93
CA HIS A 297 6.75 -18.52 3.60
C HIS A 297 8.22 -18.27 3.91
N PHE A 298 9.02 -17.97 2.88
CA PHE A 298 10.49 -17.93 2.98
C PHE A 298 11.09 -16.52 2.90
N HIS A 299 10.31 -15.51 2.50
CA HIS A 299 10.74 -14.12 2.42
C HIS A 299 9.63 -13.15 2.85
N ASP A 300 10.02 -11.93 3.21
CA ASP A 300 9.06 -10.89 3.56
C ASP A 300 8.27 -10.47 2.30
N TYR A 301 6.96 -10.29 2.44
CA TYR A 301 6.10 -9.78 1.37
C TYR A 301 5.66 -8.35 1.70
N VAL A 302 6.16 -7.39 0.92
CA VAL A 302 5.96 -5.96 1.17
C VAL A 302 4.95 -5.39 0.19
N LEU A 303 3.82 -4.97 0.72
CA LEU A 303 2.81 -4.19 0.00
C LEU A 303 3.15 -2.71 0.14
N TRP A 304 2.99 -1.93 -0.92
CA TRP A 304 3.19 -0.49 -0.83
C TRP A 304 2.35 0.31 -1.81
N VAL A 305 1.97 1.51 -1.38
CA VAL A 305 1.22 2.45 -2.21
C VAL A 305 1.54 3.89 -1.86
N GLU A 306 1.62 4.71 -2.89
CA GLU A 306 1.78 6.15 -2.78
C GLU A 306 0.51 6.87 -3.21
N SER A 307 0.12 7.90 -2.46
CA SER A 307 -0.97 8.78 -2.84
C SER A 307 -0.63 10.25 -2.67
N ARG A 308 -1.40 11.12 -3.33
CA ARG A 308 -1.28 12.56 -3.23
C ARG A 308 -2.64 13.23 -3.05
N ARG A 309 -2.72 14.12 -2.06
CA ARG A 309 -3.88 14.94 -1.76
C ARG A 309 -3.59 16.43 -1.92
N LEU A 310 -4.51 17.18 -2.53
CA LEU A 310 -4.42 18.64 -2.59
C LEU A 310 -4.65 19.27 -1.21
N ASN A 311 -3.79 20.21 -0.83
CA ASN A 311 -3.94 21.00 0.38
C ASN A 311 -4.83 22.21 0.08
N VAL A 312 -6.14 22.03 0.23
CA VAL A 312 -7.16 23.04 -0.14
C VAL A 312 -6.88 24.39 0.54
N VAL A 313 -6.61 24.40 1.85
CA VAL A 313 -6.41 25.65 2.61
C VAL A 313 -5.17 26.43 2.13
N PRO A 314 -3.94 25.86 2.10
CA PRO A 314 -2.78 26.54 1.50
C PRO A 314 -3.01 26.99 0.06
N THR A 315 -3.68 26.16 -0.75
CA THR A 315 -3.98 26.48 -2.16
C THR A 315 -4.87 27.71 -2.26
N LEU A 316 -5.97 27.76 -1.51
CA LEU A 316 -6.87 28.92 -1.46
C LEU A 316 -6.16 30.16 -0.90
N SER A 317 -5.33 30.00 0.15
CA SER A 317 -4.57 31.11 0.73
C SER A 317 -3.61 31.74 -0.29
N THR A 318 -2.96 30.92 -1.11
CA THR A 318 -2.06 31.39 -2.17
C THR A 318 -2.84 32.18 -3.22
N GLY A 319 -4.01 31.67 -3.62
CA GLY A 319 -4.92 32.38 -4.53
C GLY A 319 -5.34 33.75 -3.99
N LEU A 320 -5.66 33.84 -2.69
CA LEU A 320 -6.02 35.10 -2.04
C LEU A 320 -4.84 36.08 -1.96
N VAL A 321 -3.63 35.62 -1.66
CA VAL A 321 -2.41 36.46 -1.63
C VAL A 321 -2.10 37.02 -3.01
N VAL A 322 -2.18 36.20 -4.06
CA VAL A 322 -1.99 36.64 -5.45
C VAL A 322 -3.04 37.70 -5.82
N LEU A 323 -4.31 37.47 -5.48
CA LEU A 323 -5.40 38.42 -5.73
C LEU A 323 -5.18 39.74 -4.99
N ALA A 324 -4.76 39.70 -3.72
CA ALA A 324 -4.45 40.89 -2.94
C ALA A 324 -3.27 41.67 -3.55
N GLY A 325 -2.22 40.98 -3.99
CA GLY A 325 -1.09 41.59 -4.69
C GLY A 325 -1.52 42.31 -5.97
N LEU A 326 -2.36 41.68 -6.78
CA LEU A 326 -2.92 42.30 -7.99
C LEU A 326 -3.77 43.54 -7.66
N LEU A 327 -4.55 43.51 -6.58
CA LEU A 327 -5.32 44.66 -6.11
C LEU A 327 -4.40 45.82 -5.66
N VAL A 328 -3.33 45.53 -4.91
CA VAL A 328 -2.35 46.54 -4.48
C VAL A 328 -1.62 47.15 -5.68
N MET A 329 -1.20 46.34 -6.64
CA MET A 329 -0.61 46.81 -7.91
C MET A 329 -1.59 47.71 -8.66
N TRP A 330 -2.87 47.35 -8.72
CA TRP A 330 -3.90 48.16 -9.34
C TRP A 330 -4.09 49.51 -8.62
N PHE A 331 -4.19 49.52 -7.29
CA PHE A 331 -4.34 50.74 -6.50
C PHE A 331 -3.11 51.66 -6.59
N SER A 332 -1.90 51.10 -6.59
CA SER A 332 -0.66 51.87 -6.71
C SER A 332 -0.50 52.47 -8.11
N ALA A 333 -0.75 51.71 -9.18
CA ALA A 333 -0.76 52.22 -10.55
C ALA A 333 -1.77 53.36 -10.71
N ARG A 334 -2.95 53.21 -10.11
CA ARG A 334 -3.98 54.25 -10.07
C ARG A 334 -3.52 55.49 -9.30
N ARG A 335 -2.77 55.34 -8.20
CA ARG A 335 -2.22 56.47 -7.42
C ARG A 335 -1.14 57.22 -8.19
N ALA A 336 -0.19 56.49 -8.78
CA ALA A 336 0.89 57.08 -9.60
C ALA A 336 0.32 57.83 -10.82
N HIS A 337 -0.70 57.28 -11.48
CA HIS A 337 -1.38 57.97 -12.56
C HIS A 337 -2.05 59.27 -12.10
N ARG A 338 -2.64 59.31 -10.89
CA ARG A 338 -3.20 60.55 -10.32
C ARG A 338 -2.13 61.61 -10.09
N GLN A 339 -0.97 61.23 -9.54
CA GLN A 339 0.14 62.16 -9.29
C GLN A 339 0.65 62.79 -10.60
N LYS A 340 0.92 61.96 -11.63
CA LYS A 340 1.32 62.45 -12.97
C LYS A 340 0.29 63.39 -13.61
N LEU A 341 -0.98 63.23 -13.31
CA LEU A 341 -2.03 64.13 -13.82
C LEU A 341 -2.10 65.46 -13.05
N GLN A 342 -1.81 65.44 -11.74
CA GLN A 342 -1.71 66.66 -10.92
C GLN A 342 -0.52 67.52 -11.36
N GLU A 343 0.64 66.90 -11.63
CA GLU A 343 1.83 67.58 -12.18
C GLU A 343 1.55 68.27 -13.53
N ARG A 344 0.56 67.79 -14.30
CA ARG A 344 0.15 68.38 -15.58
C ARG A 344 -0.94 69.46 -15.45
N GLY A 345 -1.30 69.88 -14.24
CA GLY A 345 -2.28 70.96 -13.99
C GLY A 345 -3.73 70.60 -14.34
N ILE A 346 -4.06 69.32 -14.50
CA ILE A 346 -5.40 68.88 -14.92
C ILE A 346 -6.28 68.65 -13.68
N ALA A 347 -7.30 69.49 -13.48
CA ALA A 347 -8.22 69.40 -12.35
C ALA A 347 -8.98 68.04 -12.31
N TRP A 348 -8.85 67.32 -11.18
CA TRP A 348 -9.39 65.97 -11.02
C TRP A 348 -10.92 65.91 -10.99
N GLN A 349 -11.59 67.00 -10.59
CA GLN A 349 -13.06 67.04 -10.44
C GLN A 349 -13.79 66.89 -11.78
N ASP A 350 -13.24 67.42 -12.88
CA ASP A 350 -13.86 67.34 -14.21
C ASP A 350 -13.74 65.94 -14.85
N ARG A 351 -12.74 65.15 -14.44
CA ARG A 351 -12.47 63.81 -14.99
C ARG A 351 -12.87 62.66 -14.06
N ARG A 352 -13.07 62.89 -12.75
CA ARG A 352 -13.41 61.86 -11.74
C ARG A 352 -14.61 61.00 -12.14
N ARG A 353 -15.67 61.61 -12.69
CA ARG A 353 -16.89 60.90 -13.12
C ARG A 353 -16.68 60.01 -14.34
N TRP A 354 -15.64 60.29 -15.14
CA TRP A 354 -15.43 59.68 -16.45
C TRP A 354 -14.30 58.64 -16.44
N VAL A 355 -13.18 58.92 -15.78
CA VAL A 355 -11.98 58.05 -15.80
C VAL A 355 -12.14 56.82 -14.89
N LEU A 356 -12.83 56.95 -13.75
CA LEU A 356 -13.09 55.81 -12.84
C LEU A 356 -13.89 54.71 -13.52
N LYS A 357 -14.95 55.08 -14.26
CA LYS A 357 -15.88 54.13 -14.87
C LYS A 357 -15.24 53.36 -16.02
N TRP A 358 -14.39 54.03 -16.79
CA TRP A 358 -13.61 53.42 -17.87
C TRP A 358 -12.56 52.45 -17.33
N TRP A 359 -11.76 52.87 -16.34
CA TRP A 359 -10.72 52.01 -15.77
C TRP A 359 -11.28 50.81 -14.99
N MET A 360 -12.39 50.95 -14.26
CA MET A 360 -13.03 49.80 -13.60
C MET A 360 -13.51 48.77 -14.63
N SER A 361 -14.11 49.23 -15.73
CA SER A 361 -14.48 48.35 -16.85
C SER A 361 -13.27 47.63 -17.45
N VAL A 362 -12.21 48.37 -17.77
CA VAL A 362 -10.98 47.78 -18.34
C VAL A 362 -10.33 46.81 -17.35
N THR A 363 -10.35 47.12 -16.05
CA THR A 363 -9.79 46.25 -15.01
C THR A 363 -10.60 44.97 -14.86
N LEU A 364 -11.94 45.05 -14.85
CA LEU A 364 -12.80 43.86 -14.82
C LEU A 364 -12.61 42.98 -16.07
N ILE A 365 -12.42 43.61 -17.23
CA ILE A 365 -12.07 42.90 -18.47
C ILE A 365 -10.73 42.20 -18.33
N VAL A 366 -9.68 42.91 -17.89
CA VAL A 366 -8.33 42.35 -17.78
C VAL A 366 -8.28 41.24 -16.73
N ILE A 367 -8.89 41.42 -15.56
CA ILE A 367 -8.95 40.38 -14.51
C ILE A 367 -9.78 39.18 -14.98
N GLY A 368 -10.95 39.42 -15.59
CA GLY A 368 -11.79 38.35 -16.11
C GLY A 368 -11.10 37.54 -17.21
N LEU A 369 -10.42 38.21 -18.14
CA LEU A 369 -9.64 37.58 -19.20
C LEU A 369 -8.39 36.90 -18.63
N ALA A 370 -7.68 37.49 -17.68
CA ALA A 370 -6.51 36.86 -17.06
C ALA A 370 -6.91 35.59 -16.31
N LEU A 371 -8.01 35.61 -15.57
CA LEU A 371 -8.58 34.41 -14.93
C LEU A 371 -8.98 33.38 -15.99
N ALA A 372 -9.74 33.77 -17.01
CA ALA A 372 -10.16 32.84 -18.07
C ALA A 372 -8.96 32.24 -18.81
N ILE A 373 -7.98 33.04 -19.22
CA ILE A 373 -6.76 32.61 -19.91
C ILE A 373 -5.90 31.75 -18.99
N TRP A 374 -5.77 32.08 -17.71
CA TRP A 374 -5.03 31.26 -16.75
C TRP A 374 -5.68 29.89 -16.58
N PHE A 375 -7.00 29.84 -16.38
CA PHE A 375 -7.72 28.57 -16.24
C PHE A 375 -7.82 27.80 -17.56
N ILE A 376 -7.89 28.46 -18.72
CA ILE A 376 -7.77 27.83 -20.04
C ILE A 376 -6.36 27.29 -20.24
N SER A 377 -5.32 28.01 -19.84
CA SER A 377 -3.92 27.56 -19.98
C SER A 377 -3.64 26.39 -19.04
N LEU A 378 -4.13 26.44 -17.79
CA LEU A 378 -4.13 25.29 -16.89
C LEU A 378 -4.88 24.13 -17.53
N TYR A 379 -6.10 24.35 -18.03
CA TYR A 379 -6.89 23.32 -18.69
C TYR A 379 -6.18 22.71 -19.90
N ILE A 380 -5.55 23.52 -20.75
CA ILE A 380 -4.78 23.08 -21.91
C ILE A 380 -3.55 22.31 -21.44
N VAL A 381 -2.76 22.81 -20.49
CA VAL A 381 -1.60 22.09 -19.93
C VAL A 381 -2.03 20.75 -19.31
N PHE A 382 -3.20 20.70 -18.67
CA PHE A 382 -3.79 19.48 -18.15
C PHE A 382 -4.39 18.58 -19.25
N ALA A 383 -4.75 19.10 -20.43
CA ALA A 383 -5.39 18.36 -21.52
C ALA A 383 -4.44 17.96 -22.66
N SER A 384 -3.31 18.66 -22.84
CA SER A 384 -2.37 18.49 -23.96
C SER A 384 -1.04 17.85 -23.56
N ASN A 385 -0.77 17.67 -22.26
CA ASN A 385 0.39 16.91 -21.85
C ASN A 385 0.14 15.42 -22.20
N PRO A 386 1.04 14.76 -22.96
CA PRO A 386 0.88 13.34 -23.32
C PRO A 386 0.75 12.42 -22.10
N VAL A 387 1.33 12.83 -20.96
CA VAL A 387 1.13 12.17 -19.66
C VAL A 387 -0.35 12.19 -19.23
N PHE A 388 -1.08 13.28 -19.46
CA PHE A 388 -2.50 13.37 -19.08
C PHE A 388 -3.46 12.75 -20.11
N LEU A 389 -3.10 12.71 -21.39
CA LEU A 389 -3.81 11.91 -22.40
C LEU A 389 -3.67 10.41 -22.15
N PHE A 390 -2.49 9.95 -21.71
CA PHE A 390 -2.25 8.59 -21.23
C PHE A 390 -3.04 8.29 -19.94
N LEU A 391 -3.18 9.25 -19.03
CA LEU A 391 -4.00 9.12 -17.82
C LEU A 391 -5.52 9.17 -18.08
N ASP A 392 -5.99 9.86 -19.12
CA ASP A 392 -7.40 9.83 -19.56
C ASP A 392 -7.73 8.47 -20.22
N TYR A 393 -6.78 7.87 -20.94
CA TYR A 393 -6.88 6.47 -21.43
C TYR A 393 -6.99 5.46 -20.28
N LEU A 394 -6.37 5.74 -19.13
CA LEU A 394 -6.41 4.93 -17.91
C LEU A 394 -7.54 5.33 -16.92
N HIS A 395 -8.54 6.12 -17.35
CA HIS A 395 -9.67 6.59 -16.51
C HIS A 395 -9.29 7.31 -15.20
N ALA A 396 -8.06 7.83 -15.13
CA ALA A 396 -7.51 8.46 -13.94
C ALA A 396 -7.29 9.96 -14.17
N SER A 397 -8.35 10.75 -14.35
CA SER A 397 -8.24 12.21 -14.36
C SER A 397 -9.30 12.89 -13.47
N PRO A 398 -8.94 13.99 -12.78
CA PRO A 398 -9.89 14.78 -11.99
C PRO A 398 -10.70 15.64 -12.94
N ARG A 399 -11.67 15.04 -13.65
CA ARG A 399 -12.66 15.80 -14.41
C ARG A 399 -13.79 16.24 -13.49
N ASP A 400 -13.49 17.16 -12.58
CA ASP A 400 -14.49 18.19 -12.30
C ASP A 400 -14.34 19.28 -13.37
N LYS A 401 -14.60 18.90 -14.63
CA LYS A 401 -14.69 19.83 -15.76
C LYS A 401 -15.61 20.98 -15.39
N THR A 402 -16.61 20.71 -14.57
CA THR A 402 -17.55 21.66 -13.98
C THR A 402 -16.84 22.80 -13.26
N PHE A 403 -15.79 22.55 -12.46
CA PHE A 403 -15.06 23.60 -11.75
C PHE A 403 -14.26 24.49 -12.71
N PHE A 404 -13.50 23.89 -13.65
CA PHE A 404 -12.74 24.65 -14.63
C PHE A 404 -13.66 25.45 -15.56
N ILE A 405 -14.74 24.82 -16.04
CA ILE A 405 -15.78 25.48 -16.86
C ILE A 405 -16.43 26.60 -16.05
N ALA A 406 -16.78 26.39 -14.79
CA ALA A 406 -17.38 27.43 -13.94
C ALA A 406 -16.45 28.63 -13.74
N MET A 407 -15.15 28.40 -13.54
CA MET A 407 -14.16 29.48 -13.39
C MET A 407 -13.88 30.21 -14.71
N ILE A 408 -13.83 29.48 -15.84
CA ILE A 408 -13.71 30.08 -17.18
C ILE A 408 -14.96 30.91 -17.50
N VAL A 409 -16.15 30.36 -17.23
CA VAL A 409 -17.44 31.06 -17.42
C VAL A 409 -17.53 32.28 -16.52
N THR A 410 -17.09 32.20 -15.26
CA THR A 410 -17.08 33.33 -14.34
C THR A 410 -16.09 34.42 -14.79
N GLY A 411 -14.89 34.04 -15.23
CA GLY A 411 -13.94 34.96 -15.85
C GLY A 411 -14.51 35.64 -17.11
N GLY A 412 -15.17 34.86 -17.96
CA GLY A 412 -15.88 35.36 -19.15
C GLY A 412 -17.03 36.31 -18.81
N LEU A 413 -17.86 35.98 -17.82
CA LEU A 413 -18.96 36.83 -17.34
C LEU A 413 -18.44 38.14 -16.76
N LEU A 414 -17.36 38.11 -15.98
CA LEU A 414 -16.70 39.32 -15.47
C LEU A 414 -16.17 40.21 -16.60
N ALA A 415 -15.59 39.61 -17.65
CA ALA A 415 -15.15 40.34 -18.82
C ALA A 415 -16.32 40.94 -19.61
N CYS A 416 -17.39 40.18 -19.83
CA CYS A 416 -18.63 40.64 -20.47
C CYS A 416 -19.29 41.78 -19.68
N LEU A 417 -19.34 41.68 -18.37
CA LEU A 417 -19.90 42.72 -17.50
C LEU A 417 -19.05 44.00 -17.53
N GLY A 418 -17.72 43.85 -17.53
CA GLY A 418 -16.80 44.96 -17.74
C GLY A 418 -16.99 45.65 -19.11
N ALA A 419 -17.15 44.87 -20.18
CA ALA A 419 -17.38 45.34 -21.54
C ALA A 419 -18.75 46.00 -21.73
N TYR A 420 -19.81 45.44 -21.14
CA TYR A 420 -21.14 46.03 -21.14
C TYR A 420 -21.15 47.38 -20.42
N HIS A 421 -20.53 47.46 -19.24
CA HIS A 421 -20.38 48.71 -18.51
C HIS A 421 -19.56 49.74 -19.31
N LEU A 422 -18.54 49.31 -20.06
CA LEU A 422 -17.75 50.15 -20.96
C LEU A 422 -18.58 50.71 -22.12
N ALA A 423 -19.42 49.86 -22.74
CA ALA A 423 -20.28 50.24 -23.85
C ALA A 423 -21.35 51.26 -23.40
N LEU A 424 -21.99 51.04 -22.25
CA LEU A 424 -22.93 51.99 -21.65
C LEU A 424 -22.26 53.33 -21.36
N TYR A 425 -21.02 53.28 -20.87
CA TYR A 425 -20.21 54.46 -20.62
C TYR A 425 -19.95 55.27 -21.91
N ILE A 426 -19.51 54.60 -22.99
CA ILE A 426 -19.27 55.24 -24.30
C ILE A 426 -20.56 55.85 -24.86
N ARG A 427 -21.70 55.15 -24.78
CA ARG A 427 -23.00 55.65 -25.24
C ARG A 427 -23.45 56.90 -24.49
N ARG A 428 -23.31 56.92 -23.16
CA ARG A 428 -23.63 58.11 -22.35
C ARG A 428 -22.70 59.29 -22.65
N LYS A 429 -21.41 59.02 -22.94
CA LYS A 429 -20.45 60.05 -23.37
C LYS A 429 -20.86 60.68 -24.70
N LYS A 430 -21.26 59.87 -25.70
CA LYS A 430 -21.77 60.36 -27.00
C LYS A 430 -23.02 61.24 -26.85
N LYS A 431 -24.00 60.82 -26.03
CA LYS A 431 -25.22 61.61 -25.77
C LYS A 431 -24.93 62.95 -25.08
N GLY A 432 -24.03 62.96 -24.09
CA GLY A 432 -23.65 64.19 -23.38
C GLY A 432 -22.85 65.19 -24.25
N LEU A 433 -22.18 64.71 -25.32
CA LEU A 433 -21.49 65.58 -26.29
C LEU A 433 -22.48 66.23 -27.27
N HIS A 434 -23.52 65.51 -27.73
CA HIS A 434 -24.55 66.08 -28.60
C HIS A 434 -25.44 67.13 -27.91
N GLN A 435 -25.63 67.03 -26.60
CA GLN A 435 -26.44 68.00 -25.84
C GLN A 435 -25.70 69.32 -25.58
N LYS A 436 -24.36 69.35 -25.72
CA LYS A 436 -23.53 70.57 -25.62
C LYS A 436 -23.30 71.27 -26.97
N SER A 437 -23.68 70.65 -28.08
CA SER A 437 -23.48 71.20 -29.43
C SER A 437 -24.73 71.85 -30.04
N GLN A 438 -25.84 71.94 -29.30
CA GLN A 438 -26.98 72.77 -29.73
C GLN A 438 -26.69 74.24 -29.37
N PRO A 439 -26.71 75.17 -30.33
CA PRO A 439 -26.53 76.58 -30.03
C PRO A 439 -27.70 77.06 -29.17
N ILE A 440 -27.38 77.84 -28.13
CA ILE A 440 -28.37 78.52 -27.30
C ILE A 440 -29.06 79.54 -28.20
N SER A 441 -30.32 79.28 -28.55
CA SER A 441 -31.21 80.28 -29.17
C SER A 441 -31.74 81.25 -28.12
#